data_AF-A0A6P3ASR0-F1
#
_entry.id   AF-A0A6P3ASR0-F1
#
_cell.length_a   1.000
_cell.length_b   1.000
_cell.length_c   1.000
_cell.angle_alpha   90.00
_cell.angle_beta   90.00
_cell.angle_gamma   90.00
#
_symmetry.space_group_name_H-M   'P 1'
#
loop_
_entity.id
_entity.type
_entity.pdbx_description
1 polymer ?
#
loop_
_entity_poly.entity_id
_entity_poly.type
_entity_poly.pdbx_seq_one_letter_code
_entity_poly.pdbx_strand_id
1 'polypeptide(L)'
;MKSAYLVIVRRVALAAPLAFALAGCMSSTPVWDTRFGDSVRAVTQAQIIDPHAGEHAASVSAPGVDGAAAAAALDNYDKSFKQTVPPANAFVIGIGKSTQ
;
A
#
# COMPACT_ATOMS: atom_id res chain seq x y z
N MET A 1 -39.02 47.50 28.58
CA MET A 1 -37.60 47.09 28.64
C MET A 1 -37.38 45.70 29.24
N LYS A 2 -38.02 45.33 30.36
CA LYS A 2 -37.84 44.02 31.04
C LYS A 2 -38.30 42.80 30.22
N SER A 3 -39.39 42.95 29.43
CA SER A 3 -39.93 41.88 28.57
C SER A 3 -39.01 41.54 27.38
N ALA A 4 -38.44 42.55 26.72
CA ALA A 4 -37.47 42.34 25.62
C ALA A 4 -36.21 41.61 26.10
N TYR A 5 -35.75 41.91 27.31
CA TYR A 5 -34.62 41.22 27.93
C TYR A 5 -34.91 39.73 28.17
N LEU A 6 -36.11 39.40 28.66
CA LEU A 6 -36.53 38.00 28.88
C LEU A 6 -36.63 37.21 27.56
N VAL A 7 -37.09 37.85 26.48
CA VAL A 7 -37.16 37.22 25.14
C VAL A 7 -35.75 36.96 24.59
N ILE A 8 -34.83 37.91 24.75
CA ILE A 8 -33.44 37.76 24.31
C ILE A 8 -32.74 36.64 25.10
N VAL A 9 -32.87 36.63 26.43
CA VAL A 9 -32.27 35.59 27.28
C VAL A 9 -32.78 34.20 26.92
N ARG A 10 -34.09 34.05 26.65
CA ARG A 10 -34.67 32.76 26.24
C ARG A 10 -34.17 32.30 24.87
N ARG A 11 -33.98 33.21 23.92
CA ARG A 11 -33.43 32.88 22.59
C ARG A 11 -31.96 32.47 22.67
N VAL A 12 -31.17 33.17 23.47
CA VAL A 12 -29.75 32.83 23.70
C VAL A 12 -29.61 31.47 24.40
N ALA A 13 -30.46 31.18 25.39
CA ALA A 13 -30.47 29.90 26.08
C ALA A 13 -30.75 28.69 25.16
N LEU A 14 -31.56 28.89 24.11
CA LEU A 14 -31.84 27.84 23.11
C LEU A 14 -30.76 27.76 22.02
N ALA A 15 -30.16 28.89 21.62
CA ALA A 15 -29.17 28.93 20.54
C ALA A 15 -27.76 28.48 20.99
N ALA A 16 -27.40 28.71 22.25
CA ALA A 16 -26.08 28.35 22.78
C ALA A 16 -25.75 26.84 22.66
N PRO A 17 -26.60 25.89 23.11
CA PRO A 17 -26.29 24.46 22.99
C PRO A 17 -26.20 23.99 21.54
N LEU A 18 -26.98 24.59 20.62
CA LEU A 18 -26.92 24.28 19.19
C LEU A 18 -25.56 24.67 18.60
N ALA A 19 -25.04 25.85 18.95
CA ALA A 19 -23.73 26.30 18.49
C ALA A 19 -22.59 25.40 19.00
N PHE A 20 -22.65 24.96 20.26
CA PHE A 20 -21.68 24.01 20.82
C PHE A 20 -21.75 22.62 20.17
N ALA A 21 -22.95 22.13 19.84
CA ALA A 21 -23.12 20.86 19.14
C ALA A 21 -22.52 20.90 17.72
N LEU A 22 -22.66 22.02 16.99
CA LEU A 22 -22.07 22.19 15.66
C LEU A 22 -20.54 22.36 15.70
N ALA A 23 -19.99 22.95 16.76
CA ALA A 23 -18.54 23.11 16.92
C ALA A 23 -17.79 21.77 17.06
N GLY A 24 -18.47 20.69 17.46
CA GLY A 24 -17.89 19.34 17.54
C GLY A 24 -17.67 18.66 16.19
N CYS A 25 -18.38 19.07 15.13
CA CYS A 25 -18.19 18.51 13.78
C CYS A 25 -16.95 19.07 13.07
N MET A 26 -16.46 20.23 13.50
CA MET A 26 -15.17 20.76 13.08
C MET A 26 -14.13 20.29 14.09
N SER A 27 -13.78 19.01 14.02
CA SER A 27 -12.56 18.52 14.65
C SER A 27 -11.42 19.26 13.95
N SER A 28 -11.05 20.41 14.52
CA SER A 28 -9.80 21.06 14.17
C SER A 28 -8.75 19.96 14.24
N THR A 29 -7.83 19.95 13.30
CA THR A 29 -6.74 19.00 13.20
C THR A 29 -5.49 19.41 14.00
N PRO A 30 -5.49 20.18 15.12
CA PRO A 30 -4.25 20.72 15.67
C PRO A 30 -3.33 19.61 16.20
N VAL A 31 -3.86 18.44 16.55
CA VAL A 31 -3.05 17.26 16.91
C VAL A 31 -2.38 16.65 15.67
N TRP A 32 -3.07 16.62 14.53
CA TRP A 32 -2.53 16.09 13.27
C TRP A 32 -1.57 17.07 12.61
N ASP A 33 -1.88 18.37 12.64
CA ASP A 33 -1.06 19.44 12.05
C ASP A 33 0.25 19.64 12.83
N THR A 34 0.22 19.55 14.17
CA THR A 34 1.45 19.63 14.98
C THR A 34 2.38 18.44 14.78
N ARG A 35 1.83 17.27 14.44
CA ARG A 35 2.56 16.01 14.24
C ARG A 35 2.79 15.67 12.76
N PHE A 36 2.33 16.50 11.82
CA PHE A 36 2.43 16.21 10.39
C PHE A 36 3.88 16.00 9.95
N GLY A 37 4.81 16.77 10.52
CA GLY A 37 6.24 16.57 10.30
C GLY A 37 6.74 15.21 10.81
N ASP A 38 6.28 14.78 11.98
CA ASP A 38 6.65 13.49 12.58
C ASP A 38 6.09 12.32 11.77
N SER A 39 4.83 12.40 11.33
CA SER A 39 4.19 11.33 10.56
C SER A 39 4.82 11.16 9.18
N VAL A 40 5.11 12.26 8.47
CA VAL A 40 5.84 12.22 7.21
C VAL A 40 7.24 11.63 7.42
N ARG A 41 7.96 12.07 8.45
CA ARG A 41 9.31 11.54 8.73
C ARG A 41 9.29 10.07 9.07
N ALA A 42 8.32 9.60 9.85
CA ALA A 42 8.14 8.19 10.17
C ALA A 42 7.84 7.34 8.91
N VAL A 43 6.96 7.81 8.04
CA VAL A 43 6.65 7.12 6.77
C VAL A 43 7.86 7.09 5.85
N THR A 44 8.59 8.21 5.73
CA THR A 44 9.82 8.25 4.91
C THR A 44 10.88 7.29 5.44
N GLN A 45 11.10 7.22 6.76
CA GLN A 45 12.04 6.26 7.34
C GLN A 45 11.60 4.80 7.11
N ALA A 46 10.30 4.51 7.13
CA ALA A 46 9.78 3.18 6.82
C ALA A 46 9.94 2.78 5.34
N GLN A 47 10.12 3.75 4.43
CA GLN A 47 10.29 3.52 2.99
C GLN A 47 11.76 3.40 2.56
N ILE A 48 12.71 3.81 3.40
CA ILE A 48 14.15 3.74 3.09
C ILE A 48 14.64 2.31 3.36
N ILE A 49 14.98 1.59 2.29
CA ILE A 49 15.47 0.21 2.34
C ILE A 49 16.86 0.13 2.99
N ASP A 50 17.73 1.08 2.67
CA ASP A 50 19.09 1.16 3.22
C ASP A 50 19.50 2.65 3.37
N PRO A 51 19.55 3.17 4.60
CA PRO A 51 19.98 4.56 4.87
C PRO A 51 21.45 4.83 4.53
N HIS A 52 22.29 3.80 4.45
CA HIS A 52 23.74 3.88 4.24
C HIS A 52 24.17 3.29 2.89
N ALA A 53 23.25 3.20 1.92
CA ALA A 53 23.51 2.59 0.61
C ALA A 53 24.75 3.12 -0.12
N GLY A 54 25.11 4.40 0.07
CA GLY A 54 26.32 5.01 -0.49
C GLY A 54 27.63 4.53 0.14
N GLU A 55 27.61 4.16 1.42
CA GLU A 55 28.76 3.60 2.16
C GLU A 55 28.89 2.09 1.89
N HIS A 56 27.77 1.43 1.59
CA HIS A 56 27.69 0.02 1.25
C HIS A 56 27.86 -0.29 -0.24
N ALA A 57 28.18 0.69 -1.09
CA ALA A 57 28.33 0.46 -2.54
C ALA A 57 29.39 -0.63 -2.88
N ALA A 58 30.38 -0.84 -2.01
CA ALA A 58 31.35 -1.93 -2.15
C ALA A 58 30.83 -3.31 -1.66
N SER A 59 29.90 -3.34 -0.70
CA SER A 59 29.29 -4.56 -0.15
C SER A 59 27.98 -4.96 -0.85
N VAL A 60 27.28 -4.00 -1.47
CA VAL A 60 26.13 -4.22 -2.35
C VAL A 60 26.63 -4.48 -3.77
N SER A 61 27.54 -5.44 -3.90
CA SER A 61 27.44 -6.37 -5.02
C SER A 61 26.34 -7.37 -4.66
N ALA A 62 25.10 -6.90 -4.50
CA ALA A 62 23.99 -7.76 -4.82
C ALA A 62 24.29 -8.22 -6.25
N PRO A 63 24.35 -9.52 -6.56
CA PRO A 63 24.61 -9.95 -7.92
C PRO A 63 23.47 -9.38 -8.76
N GLY A 64 23.73 -8.25 -9.42
CA GLY A 64 22.85 -7.77 -10.46
C GLY A 64 22.65 -8.93 -11.41
N VAL A 65 21.45 -9.05 -11.96
CA VAL A 65 21.22 -10.10 -12.95
C VAL A 65 22.23 -9.86 -14.07
N ASP A 66 23.05 -10.88 -14.39
CA ASP A 66 23.99 -10.72 -15.48
C ASP A 66 23.21 -10.53 -16.80
N GLY A 67 23.81 -9.86 -17.78
CA GLY A 67 23.11 -9.53 -19.02
C GLY A 67 22.60 -10.75 -19.77
N ALA A 68 23.27 -11.91 -19.64
CA ALA A 68 22.86 -13.15 -20.29
C ALA A 68 21.65 -13.77 -19.58
N ALA A 69 21.61 -13.74 -18.25
CA ALA A 69 20.48 -14.15 -17.44
C ALA A 69 19.26 -13.24 -17.68
N ALA A 70 19.47 -11.93 -17.84
CA ALA A 70 18.42 -10.99 -18.22
C ALA A 70 17.82 -11.35 -19.60
N ALA A 71 18.69 -11.60 -20.59
CA ALA A 71 18.28 -11.97 -21.94
C ALA A 71 17.55 -13.31 -21.96
N ALA A 72 18.05 -14.31 -21.23
CA ALA A 72 17.41 -15.62 -21.10
C ALA A 72 16.04 -15.53 -20.40
N ALA A 73 15.90 -14.67 -19.40
CA ALA A 73 14.60 -14.44 -18.74
C ALA A 73 13.57 -13.84 -19.72
N LEU A 74 13.97 -12.87 -20.55
CA LEU A 74 13.10 -12.28 -21.57
C LEU A 74 12.72 -13.28 -22.67
N ASP A 75 13.67 -14.10 -23.11
CA ASP A 75 13.45 -15.14 -24.11
C ASP A 75 12.50 -16.24 -23.59
N ASN A 76 12.68 -16.69 -22.35
CA ASN A 76 11.77 -17.64 -21.70
C ASN A 76 10.35 -17.07 -21.51
N TYR A 77 10.26 -15.77 -21.19
CA TYR A 77 8.98 -15.09 -21.10
C TYR A 77 8.25 -15.10 -22.45
N ASP A 78 8.92 -14.71 -23.54
CA ASP A 78 8.34 -14.76 -24.90
C ASP A 78 7.93 -16.19 -25.31
N LYS A 79 8.77 -17.19 -25.02
CA LYS A 79 8.47 -18.60 -25.29
C LYS A 79 7.25 -19.10 -24.54
N SER A 80 7.00 -18.63 -23.31
CA SER A 80 5.85 -19.06 -22.52
C SER A 80 4.50 -18.76 -23.19
N PHE A 81 4.42 -17.70 -24.00
CA PHE A 81 3.23 -17.36 -24.78
C PHE A 81 3.12 -18.09 -26.11
N LYS A 82 4.23 -18.68 -26.58
CA LYS A 82 4.31 -19.44 -27.84
C LYS A 82 4.24 -20.94 -27.62
N GLN A 83 4.47 -21.41 -26.39
CA GLN A 83 4.46 -22.82 -26.04
C GLN A 83 3.02 -23.34 -26.11
N THR A 84 2.70 -23.97 -27.24
CA THR A 84 1.45 -24.71 -27.43
C THR A 84 1.44 -25.88 -26.45
N VAL A 85 0.29 -26.13 -25.81
CA VAL A 85 0.01 -27.22 -24.86
C VAL A 85 0.90 -28.44 -25.13
N PRO A 86 1.66 -28.95 -24.13
CA PRO A 86 2.51 -30.13 -24.33
C PRO A 86 1.69 -31.25 -24.99
N PRO A 87 2.20 -31.92 -26.05
CA PRO A 87 1.46 -32.98 -26.70
C PRO A 87 1.11 -34.04 -25.65
N ALA A 88 -0.18 -34.34 -25.53
CA ALA A 88 -0.76 -35.24 -24.53
C ALA A 88 -0.43 -36.72 -24.83
N ASN A 89 0.82 -37.06 -25.09
CA ASN A 89 1.25 -38.40 -25.44
C ASN A 89 2.40 -38.82 -24.52
N ALA A 90 2.13 -38.92 -23.22
CA ALA A 90 2.93 -39.75 -22.35
C ALA A 90 2.73 -41.19 -22.83
N PHE A 91 3.78 -41.80 -23.41
CA PHE A 91 3.78 -43.20 -23.85
C PHE A 91 3.29 -44.11 -22.70
N VAL A 92 2.01 -44.51 -22.74
CA VAL A 92 1.48 -45.62 -21.96
C VAL A 92 1.95 -46.89 -22.67
N ILE A 93 3.09 -47.42 -22.25
CA ILE A 93 3.59 -48.73 -22.66
C ILE A 93 2.55 -49.77 -22.20
N GLY A 94 1.77 -50.27 -23.15
CA GLY A 94 0.85 -51.38 -22.96
C GLY A 94 1.60 -52.67 -22.73
N ILE A 95 1.65 -53.12 -21.48
CA ILE A 95 2.06 -54.47 -21.13
C ILE A 95 1.03 -55.48 -21.66
N GLY A 96 1.31 -56.05 -22.83
CA GLY A 96 0.61 -57.22 -23.35
C GLY A 96 0.91 -58.43 -22.45
N LYS A 97 -0.13 -59.01 -21.86
CA LYS A 97 -0.05 -60.23 -21.04
C LYS A 97 0.48 -61.39 -21.89
N SER A 98 1.69 -61.88 -21.62
CA SER A 98 2.16 -63.16 -22.15
C SER A 98 1.49 -64.30 -21.37
N THR A 99 0.44 -64.87 -21.95
CA THR A 99 0.00 -66.22 -21.59
C THR A 99 0.71 -67.17 -22.54
N GLN A 100 1.72 -67.88 -22.05
CA GLN A 100 2.13 -69.20 -22.51
C GLN A 100 2.89 -69.90 -21.40
#